data_AF-A0A1G2X6K6-F1
#
_entry.id   AF-A0A1G2X6K6-F1
#
_cell.length_a   1.000
_cell.length_b   1.000
_cell.length_c   1.000
_cell.angle_alpha   90.00
_cell.angle_beta   90.00
_cell.angle_gamma   90.00
#
_symmetry.space_group_name_H-M   'P 1'
#
loop_
_entity.id
_entity.type
_entity.pdbx_description
1 polymer ?
#
loop_
_entity_poly.entity_id
_entity_poly.type
_entity_poly.pdbx_seq_one_letter_code
_entity_poly.pdbx_strand_id
1 'polypeptide(L)' 'MIKVKARLGESVEQMVKRFKKMCEKEGLIRDMKRVSYYEKPSEKNRRRRRKAARSVQMSTRY' A
#
# COMPACT_ATOMS: atom_id res chain seq x y z
N MET A 1 -10.74 -5.18 -0.76
CA MET A 1 -10.84 -5.96 -2.03
C MET A 1 -10.85 -4.96 -3.17
N ILE A 2 -9.81 -4.96 -4.01
CA ILE A 2 -9.63 -3.98 -5.08
C ILE A 2 -10.65 -4.28 -6.19
N LYS A 3 -11.58 -3.34 -6.43
CA LYS A 3 -12.55 -3.42 -7.52
C LYS A 3 -12.37 -2.19 -8.41
N VAL A 4 -12.11 -2.40 -9.69
CA VAL A 4 -12.00 -1.34 -10.70
C VAL A 4 -13.11 -1.57 -11.70
N LYS A 5 -14.08 -0.66 -11.76
CA LYS A 5 -15.14 -0.66 -12.76
C LYS A 5 -14.70 0.17 -13.97
N ALA A 6 -14.98 -0.33 -15.17
CA ALA A 6 -14.79 0.44 -16.41
C ALA A 6 -15.73 1.66 -16.40
N ARG A 7 -15.23 2.82 -16.82
CA ARG A 7 -16.07 4.01 -17.06
C ARG A 7 -16.32 4.14 -18.56
N LEU A 8 -17.47 4.70 -18.94
CA LEU A 8 -17.80 4.98 -20.34
C LEU A 8 -16.76 5.96 -20.92
N GLY A 9 -16.10 5.57 -22.02
CA GLY A 9 -15.07 6.38 -22.68
C GLY A 9 -13.62 6.15 -22.22
N GLU A 10 -13.36 5.20 -21.31
CA GLU A 10 -11.98 4.85 -20.93
C GLU A 10 -11.37 3.82 -21.88
N SER A 11 -10.12 4.07 -22.30
CA SER A 11 -9.30 3.05 -22.96
C SER A 11 -8.87 1.97 -21.96
N VAL A 12 -8.70 0.74 -22.43
CA VAL A 12 -8.19 -0.41 -21.65
C VAL A 12 -6.89 -0.06 -20.94
N GLU A 13 -6.03 0.75 -21.56
CA GLU A 13 -4.75 1.14 -20.98
C GLU A 13 -4.91 2.08 -19.75
N GLN A 14 -5.89 2.97 -19.79
CA GLN A 14 -6.21 3.86 -18.66
C GLN A 14 -6.77 3.06 -17.48
N MET A 15 -7.58 2.03 -17.76
CA MET A 15 -8.08 1.12 -16.74
C MET A 15 -6.94 0.36 -16.04
N VAL A 16 -5.96 -0.14 -16.81
CA VAL A 16 -4.77 -0.83 -16.27
C VAL A 16 -3.93 0.11 -15.41
N LYS A 17 -3.72 1.36 -15.84
CA LYS A 17 -2.97 2.37 -15.06
C LYS A 17 -3.67 2.66 -13.72
N ARG A 18 -4.99 2.83 -13.72
CA ARG A 18 -5.78 2.99 -12.50
C ARG A 18 -5.71 1.77 -11.59
N PHE A 19 -5.79 0.57 -12.15
CA PHE A 19 -5.67 -0.67 -11.39
C PHE A 19 -4.30 -0.77 -10.69
N LYS A 20 -3.21 -0.50 -11.41
CA LYS A 20 -1.86 -0.45 -10.82
C LYS A 20 -1.78 0.57 -9.68
N LYS A 21 -2.30 1.78 -9.88
CA LYS A 21 -2.32 2.83 -8.85
C LYS A 21 -3.16 2.44 -7.61
N MET A 22 -4.27 1.74 -7.80
CA MET A 22 -5.09 1.21 -6.70
C MET A 22 -4.33 0.13 -5.92
N CYS A 23 -3.64 -0.79 -6.61
CA CYS A 23 -2.80 -1.82 -5.99
C CYS A 23 -1.63 -1.24 -5.19
N GLU A 24 -1.02 -0.17 -5.69
CA GLU A 24 0.03 0.58 -4.99
C GLU A 24 -0.51 1.30 -3.74
N LYS A 25 -1.67 1.97 -3.88
CA LYS A 25 -2.31 2.72 -2.78
C LYS A 25 -2.71 1.80 -1.62
N GLU A 26 -3.30 0.64 -1.93
CA GLU A 26 -3.63 -0.39 -0.94
C GLU A 26 -2.37 -1.02 -0.34
N GLY A 27 -1.21 -0.86 -0.98
CA GLY A 27 0.04 -1.46 -0.52
C GLY A 27 0.01 -2.98 -0.54
N LEU A 28 -0.80 -3.58 -1.41
CA LEU A 28 -1.02 -5.03 -1.49
C LEU A 28 0.30 -5.79 -1.64
N ILE A 29 1.19 -5.31 -2.51
CA ILE A 29 2.50 -5.91 -2.74
C ILE A 29 3.37 -5.85 -1.47
N ARG A 30 3.34 -4.74 -0.73
CA ARG A 30 4.08 -4.57 0.52
C ARG A 30 3.57 -5.52 1.60
N ASP A 31 2.25 -5.71 1.65
CA ASP A 31 1.62 -6.58 2.63
C ASP A 31 1.84 -8.06 2.29
N MET A 32 1.87 -8.42 1.00
CA MET A 32 2.27 -9.75 0.53
C MET A 32 3.72 -10.08 0.91
N LYS A 33 4.67 -9.18 0.65
CA LYS A 33 6.08 -9.34 1.07
C LYS A 33 6.25 -9.41 2.59
N ARG A 34 5.32 -8.82 3.35
CA ARG A 34 5.36 -8.85 4.82
C ARG A 34 4.94 -10.20 5.39
N VAL A 35 4.00 -10.88 4.73
CA VAL A 35 3.48 -12.18 5.18
C VAL A 35 4.21 -13.37 4.57
N SER A 36 5.10 -13.14 3.59
CA SER A 36 5.84 -14.20 2.91
C SER A 36 6.87 -14.89 3.80
N TYR A 37 7.21 -14.31 4.96
CA TYR A 37 8.08 -14.91 5.96
C TYR A 37 7.54 -14.66 7.37
N TYR A 38 7.93 -15.52 8.30
CA TYR A 38 7.58 -15.33 9.71
C TYR A 38 8.36 -14.14 10.29
N GLU A 39 7.64 -13.09 10.67
CA GLU A 39 8.16 -11.95 11.42
C GLU A 39 7.91 -12.18 12.91
N LYS A 40 8.98 -12.28 13.73
CA LYS A 40 8.86 -12.40 15.19
C LYS A 40 8.02 -11.24 15.75
N PRO A 41 7.16 -11.45 16.79
CA PRO A 41 6.32 -10.38 17.34
C PRO A 41 7.09 -9.11 17.76
N SER A 42 8.32 -9.26 18.27
CA SER A 42 9.20 -8.13 18.61
C SER A 42 9.56 -7.27 17.41
N GLU A 43 9.87 -7.90 16.28
CA GLU A 43 10.21 -7.24 15.01
C GLU A 43 9.00 -6.52 14.42
N LYS A 44 7.84 -7.18 14.45
CA LYS A 44 6.56 -6.59 14.05
C LYS A 44 6.25 -5.31 14.85
N ASN A 45 6.48 -5.34 16.17
CA ASN A 45 6.28 -4.19 17.05
C ASN A 45 7.31 -3.07 16.80
N ARG A 46 8.58 -3.43 16.56
CA ARG A 46 9.64 -2.47 16.20
C ARG A 46 9.33 -1.76 14.88
N ARG A 47 8.90 -2.50 13.86
CA ARG A 47 8.50 -1.97 12.55
C ARG A 47 7.29 -1.04 12.65
N ARG A 48 6.26 -1.41 13.44
CA ARG A 48 5.08 -0.56 13.69
C ARG A 48 5.47 0.79 14.32
N ARG A 49 6.31 0.77 15.35
CA ARG A 49 6.83 2.00 16.00
C ARG A 49 7.59 2.90 15.02
N ARG A 50 8.51 2.33 14.23
CA ARG A 50 9.26 3.08 13.21
C ARG A 50 8.34 3.69 12.14
N LYS A 51 7.31 2.96 11.69
CA LYS A 51 6.34 3.47 10.72
C LYS A 51 5.55 4.65 11.29
N ALA A 52 5.07 4.54 12.53
CA ALA A 52 4.35 5.62 13.20
C ALA A 52 5.23 6.87 13.35
N ALA A 53 6.48 6.72 13.81
CA ALA A 53 7.41 7.84 13.95
C ALA A 53 7.69 8.55 12.61
N ARG A 54 7.85 7.79 11.52
CA ARG A 54 8.01 8.37 10.17
C ARG A 54 6.76 9.12 9.72
N SER A 55 5.57 8.59 9.97
CA SER A 55 4.32 9.27 9.63
C SER A 55 4.17 10.60 10.37
N VAL A 56 4.50 10.64 11.67
CA VAL A 56 4.48 11.87 12.47
C VAL A 56 5.52 12.88 11.97
N GLN A 57 6.76 12.44 11.70
CA GLN A 57 7.78 13.32 11.12
C GLN A 57 7.35 13.94 9.79
N MET A 58 6.69 13.16 8.93
CA MET A 58 6.21 13.66 7.64
C MET A 58 5.06 14.66 7.80
N SER A 59 4.19 14.50 8.80
CA SER A 59 3.11 15.47 9.07
C SER A 59 3.62 16.76 9.72
N THR A 60 4.64 16.69 10.57
CA THR A 60 5.24 17.87 11.24
C THR A 60 6.08 18.72 10.28
N ARG A 61 6.45 18.19 9.11
CA ARG A 61 7.29 18.88 8.13
C ARG A 61 6.49 19.77 7.15
N TYR A 62 5.16 19.80 7.29
CA TYR A 62 4.26 20.68 6.54
C TYR A 62 3.89 21.91 7.36
#